data_AF-A0A4U9UE12-F1
#
_entry.id   AF-A0A4U9UE12-F1
#
_cell.length_a   1.000
_cell.length_b   1.000
_cell.length_c   1.000
_cell.angle_alpha   90.00
_cell.angle_beta   90.00
_cell.angle_gamma   90.00
#
_symmetry.space_group_name_H-M   'P 1'
#
loop_
_entity.id
_entity.type
_entity.pdbx_description
1 polymer ?
#
loop_
_entity_poly.entity_id
_entity_poly.type
_entity_poly.pdbx_seq_one_letter_code
_entity_poly.pdbx_strand_id
1 'polypeptide(L)' 'MFLFQPHHIPWQVAEVAEACVQPAHWSADLDTLVEMIVKTAQPGDHILVMSNGGFGGIHDKLLAGLANKAEPKETY' A
#
# COMPACT_ATOMS: atom_id res chain seq x y z
N MET A 1 4.85 -2.32 -7.45
CA MET A 1 5.38 -2.68 -6.11
C MET A 1 5.23 -1.47 -5.19
N PHE A 2 4.81 -1.67 -3.94
CA PHE A 2 4.65 -0.59 -2.98
C PHE A 2 5.63 -0.77 -1.82
N LEU A 3 6.36 0.29 -1.47
CA LEU A 3 7.41 0.27 -0.45
C LEU A 3 7.10 1.33 0.61
N PHE A 4 7.49 1.09 1.85
CA PHE A 4 7.33 2.04 2.96
C PHE A 4 8.65 2.36 3.61
N GLN A 5 8.81 3.62 4.02
CA GLN A 5 9.97 4.11 4.75
C GLN A 5 9.63 4.38 6.21
N PRO A 6 10.06 3.51 7.14
CA PRO A 6 9.99 3.79 8.57
C PRO A 6 10.84 5.00 8.97
N HIS A 7 10.43 5.74 10.00
CA HIS A 7 11.16 6.92 10.48
C HIS A 7 12.56 6.62 11.05
N HIS A 8 12.87 5.36 11.34
CA HIS A 8 14.09 4.95 12.04
C HIS A 8 15.16 4.34 11.11
N ILE A 9 14.93 4.31 9.80
CA ILE A 9 15.94 3.83 8.85
C ILE A 9 16.70 5.03 8.23
N PRO A 10 18.05 4.97 8.17
CA PRO A 10 18.87 6.13 7.79
C PRO A 10 19.04 6.30 6.27
N TRP A 11 18.57 5.35 5.45
CA TRP A 11 18.67 5.34 3.99
C TRP A 11 17.30 5.62 3.35
N GLN A 12 17.29 6.12 2.12
CA GLN A 12 16.07 6.53 1.42
C GLN A 12 15.47 5.37 0.63
N VAL A 13 14.24 4.97 0.95
CA VAL A 13 13.48 3.96 0.21
C VAL A 13 13.23 4.38 -1.24
N ALA A 14 13.18 5.68 -1.50
CA ALA A 14 13.06 6.24 -2.85
C ALA A 14 14.19 5.77 -3.78
N GLU A 15 15.43 5.68 -3.30
CA GLU A 15 16.58 5.23 -4.11
C GLU A 15 16.42 3.76 -4.55
N VAL A 16 15.87 2.91 -3.68
CA VAL A 16 15.55 1.51 -3.98
C VAL A 16 14.35 1.39 -4.92
N ALA A 17 13.36 2.27 -4.74
CA ALA A 17 12.18 2.33 -5.60
C ALA A 17 12.56 2.74 -7.04
N GLU A 18 13.43 3.73 -7.20
CA GLU A 18 13.92 4.20 -8.51
C GLU A 18 14.79 3.17 -9.22
N ALA A 19 15.52 2.35 -8.47
CA ALA A 19 16.31 1.24 -9.02
C ALA A 19 15.45 0.02 -9.43
N CYS A 20 14.16 -0.01 -9.12
CA CYS A 20 13.27 -1.09 -9.55
C CYS A 20 12.91 -0.96 -11.03
N VAL A 21 13.11 -2.05 -11.77
CA VAL A 21 12.69 -2.18 -13.19
C VAL A 21 11.17 -2.15 -13.35
N GLN A 22 10.43 -2.36 -12.27
CA GLN A 22 8.96 -2.30 -12.23
C GLN A 22 8.51 -1.04 -11.50
N PRO A 23 7.35 -0.45 -11.85
CA PRO A 23 6.84 0.74 -11.17
C PRO A 23 6.79 0.53 -9.64
N ALA A 24 7.54 1.36 -8.93
CA ALA A 24 7.58 1.39 -7.49
C ALA A 24 6.98 2.69 -6.98
N HIS A 25 6.08 2.58 -6.01
CA HIS A 25 5.46 3.72 -5.35
C HIS A 25 5.73 3.63 -3.85
N TRP A 26 5.95 4.78 -3.21
CA TRP A 26 6.21 4.84 -1.77
C TRP A 26 5.46 6.01 -1.13
N SER A 27 5.26 5.91 0.18
CA SER A 27 4.72 6.98 1.02
C SER A 27 5.33 6.88 2.42
N ALA A 28 5.57 8.01 3.06
CA ALA A 28 5.92 8.09 4.48
C ALA A 28 4.69 8.00 5.40
N ASP A 29 3.49 8.22 4.84
CA ASP A 29 2.22 8.10 5.54
C ASP A 29 1.52 6.78 5.17
N LEU A 30 1.15 6.02 6.20
CA LEU A 30 0.57 4.69 6.02
C LEU A 30 -0.83 4.74 5.40
N ASP A 31 -1.65 5.71 5.79
CA ASP A 31 -3.02 5.81 5.27
C ASP A 31 -3.02 6.18 3.78
N THR A 32 -2.14 7.09 3.38
CA THR A 32 -1.87 7.42 1.98
C THR A 32 -1.40 6.21 1.19
N LEU A 33 -0.51 5.39 1.77
CA LEU A 33 -0.05 4.15 1.12
C LEU A 33 -1.21 3.17 0.89
N VAL A 34 -2.04 2.96 1.92
CA VAL A 34 -3.23 2.10 1.84
C VAL A 34 -4.18 2.62 0.76
N GLU A 35 -4.46 3.92 0.73
CA GLU A 35 -5.32 4.52 -0.30
C GLU A 35 -4.79 4.28 -1.72
N MET A 36 -3.49 4.46 -1.94
CA MET A 36 -2.88 4.21 -3.25
C MET A 36 -3.06 2.74 -3.67
N ILE A 37 -2.77 1.80 -2.78
CA ILE A 37 -2.92 0.37 -3.05
C ILE A 37 -4.38 0.04 -3.39
N VAL A 38 -5.34 0.50 -2.56
CA VAL A 38 -6.77 0.24 -2.76
C VAL A 38 -7.24 0.84 -4.09
N LYS A 39 -6.83 2.07 -4.44
CA LYS A 39 -7.19 2.69 -5.72
C LYS A 39 -6.68 1.87 -6.92
N THR A 40 -5.46 1.37 -6.86
CA THR A 40 -4.83 0.62 -7.96
C THR A 40 -5.38 -0.81 -8.08
N ALA A 41 -5.62 -1.51 -6.98
CA ALA A 41 -5.98 -2.94 -6.96
C ALA A 41 -7.25 -3.27 -7.77
N GLN A 42 -7.19 -4.29 -8.62
CA GLN A 42 -8.32 -4.77 -9.41
C GLN A 42 -8.78 -6.16 -8.94
N PRO A 43 -10.03 -6.57 -9.24
CA PRO A 43 -10.47 -7.94 -9.02
C PRO A 43 -9.52 -8.93 -9.71
N GLY A 44 -9.03 -9.91 -8.95
CA GLY A 44 -8.06 -10.91 -9.42
C GLY A 44 -6.59 -10.57 -9.11
N ASP A 45 -6.29 -9.36 -8.65
CA ASP A 45 -4.94 -9.03 -8.19
C ASP A 45 -4.60 -9.74 -6.87
N HIS A 46 -3.31 -10.09 -6.72
CA HIS A 46 -2.75 -10.60 -5.48
C HIS A 46 -1.85 -9.55 -4.83
N ILE A 47 -2.13 -9.21 -3.58
CA ILE A 47 -1.34 -8.25 -2.80
C ILE A 47 -0.52 -9.01 -1.76
N LEU A 48 0.80 -8.96 -1.87
CA LEU A 48 1.73 -9.48 -0.86
C LEU A 48 2.19 -8.33 0.05
N VAL A 49 1.92 -8.46 1.35
CA VAL A 49 2.41 -7.53 2.38
C VAL A 49 3.46 -8.25 3.22
N MET A 50 4.70 -7.77 3.19
CA MET A 50 5.79 -8.28 4.01
C MET A 50 6.07 -7.28 5.14
N SER A 51 5.40 -7.48 6.28
CA SER A 51 5.52 -6.65 7.47
C SER A 51 6.11 -7.46 8.62
N ASN A 52 7.07 -6.90 9.35
CA ASN A 52 7.60 -7.50 10.58
C ASN A 52 6.78 -7.10 11.83
N GLY A 53 5.52 -6.68 11.66
CA GLY A 53 4.56 -6.40 12.74
C GLY A 53 4.47 -4.94 13.19
N GLY A 54 5.48 -4.11 12.95
CA GLY A 54 5.51 -2.68 13.35
C GLY A 54 4.75 -1.72 12.41
N PHE A 55 3.92 -2.22 11.50
CA PHE A 55 3.48 -1.47 10.33
C PHE A 55 2.04 -0.94 10.46
N GLY A 56 1.72 -0.42 11.65
CA GLY A 56 0.50 0.35 11.92
C GLY A 56 -0.83 -0.33 11.57
N GLY A 57 -0.91 -1.66 11.63
CA GLY A 57 -2.13 -2.41 11.31
C GLY A 57 -2.48 -2.43 9.82
N ILE A 58 -1.49 -2.32 8.92
CA ILE A 58 -1.70 -2.25 7.46
C ILE A 58 -2.62 -3.35 6.90
N HIS A 59 -2.57 -4.57 7.46
CA HIS A 59 -3.40 -5.68 7.01
C HIS A 59 -4.88 -5.37 7.17
N ASP A 60 -5.31 -4.94 8.35
CA ASP A 60 -6.70 -4.61 8.63
C ASP A 60 -7.18 -3.41 7.80
N LYS A 61 -6.31 -2.40 7.64
CA LYS A 61 -6.60 -1.22 6.82
C LYS A 61 -6.81 -1.56 5.35
N LEU A 62 -5.98 -2.44 4.79
CA LEU A 62 -6.13 -2.90 3.40
C LEU A 62 -7.40 -3.74 3.22
N LEU A 63 -7.68 -4.68 4.13
CA LEU A 63 -8.90 -5.49 4.07
C LEU A 63 -10.16 -4.62 4.12
N ALA A 64 -10.22 -3.66 5.03
CA ALA A 64 -11.33 -2.72 5.13
C ALA A 64 -11.47 -1.86 3.85
N GLY A 65 -10.37 -1.31 3.35
CA GLY A 65 -10.38 -0.48 2.14
C GLY A 65 -10.81 -1.24 0.88
N LEU A 66 -10.36 -2.49 0.71
CA LEU A 66 -10.73 -3.33 -0.42
C LEU A 66 -12.19 -3.80 -0.33
N ALA A 67 -12.69 -4.12 0.86
CA ALA A 67 -14.10 -4.43 1.07
C ALA A 67 -15.00 -3.25 0.66
N ASN A 68 -14.69 -2.05 1.15
CA ASN A 68 -15.43 -0.82 0.80
C ASN A 68 -15.36 -0.49 -0.70
N LYS A 69 -14.26 -0.84 -1.38
CA LYS A 69 -14.13 -0.65 -2.84
C LYS A 69 -15.01 -1.62 -3.62
N ALA A 70 -15.20 -2.83 -3.12
CA ALA A 70 -16.01 -3.87 -3.75
C ALA A 70 -17.52 -3.62 -3.58
N GLU A 71 -17.93 -2.79 -2.60
CA GLU A 71 -19.32 -2.39 -2.45
C GLU A 71 -19.77 -1.56 -3.67
N PRO A 72 -20.86 -1.96 -4.35
CA PRO A 72 -21.42 -1.15 -5.42
C PRO A 72 -21.91 0.16 -4.80
N LYS A 73 -21.38 1.29 -5.29
CA LYS A 73 -21.93 2.60 -4.94
C LYS A 73 -23.38 2.64 -5.40
N GLU A 74 -24.33 2.68 -4.46
CA GLU A 74 -25.74 2.95 -4.77
C GLU A 74 -25.82 4.28 -5.53
N THR A 75 -26.04 4.19 -6.83
CA THR A 75 -26.40 5.31 -7.69
C THR A 75 -27.92 5.49 -7.63
N TYR A 76 -28.37 6.60 -7.02
CA TYR A 76 -29.74 7.12 -7.16
C TYR A 76 -29.89 7.93 -8.45
#